data_AF-A0A6L2KBH9-F1
#
_entry.id   AF-A0A6L2KBH9-F1
#
_cell.length_a   1.000
_cell.length_b   1.000
_cell.length_c   1.000
_cell.angle_alpha   90.00
_cell.angle_beta   90.00
_cell.angle_gamma   90.00
#
_symmetry.space_group_name_H-M   'P 1'
#
loop_
_entity.id
_entity.type
_entity.pdbx_description
1 polymer ?
#
loop_
_entity_poly.entity_id
_entity_poly.type
_entity_poly.pdbx_seq_one_letter_code
_entity_poly.pdbx_strand_id
1 'polypeptide(L)'
;MMHKSGRINKDVTRRIKVAWLKWRAATRVLCDRNVPLKLKGKFYRVAIKHVMLYGSECWPTTKALANRMEVMELRMLRWTCGKIMLDMIPNGVYRAELEVESIINKMRE
;
A
#
# COMPACT_ATOMS: atom_id res chain seq x y z
N MET A 1 12.56 25.17 -5.14
CA MET A 1 11.70 25.51 -3.98
C MET A 1 11.82 24.41 -2.93
N MET A 2 12.41 24.68 -1.77
CA MET A 2 12.51 23.70 -0.68
C MET A 2 11.14 23.55 -0.02
N HIS A 3 10.44 22.46 -0.35
CA HIS A 3 9.21 22.10 0.33
C HIS A 3 9.53 21.85 1.81
N LYS A 4 8.97 22.65 2.73
CA LYS A 4 9.15 22.47 4.17
C LYS A 4 8.79 21.02 4.53
N SER A 5 9.75 20.21 4.96
CA SER A 5 9.64 18.77 5.24
C SER A 5 8.39 18.39 6.07
N GLY A 6 7.94 19.29 6.95
CA GLY A 6 6.71 19.13 7.72
C GLY A 6 5.41 19.08 6.90
N ARG A 7 5.32 19.76 5.75
CA ARG A 7 4.13 19.69 4.87
C ARG A 7 4.04 18.35 4.15
N ILE A 8 5.15 17.85 3.61
CA ILE A 8 5.21 16.55 2.90
C ILE A 8 4.80 15.41 3.84
N ASN A 9 5.34 15.40 5.06
CA ASN A 9 4.99 14.39 6.05
C ASN A 9 3.49 14.38 6.38
N LYS A 10 2.86 15.55 6.47
CA LYS A 10 1.41 15.67 6.68
C LYS A 10 0.63 15.12 5.49
N ASP A 11 1.05 15.44 4.27
CA ASP A 11 0.40 14.94 3.05
C ASP A 11 0.48 13.42 2.92
N VAL A 12 1.64 12.82 3.16
CA VAL A 12 1.77 11.35 3.10
C VAL A 12 1.00 10.68 4.21
N THR A 13 1.02 11.24 5.41
CA THR A 13 0.18 10.73 6.52
C THR A 13 -1.29 10.77 6.14
N ARG A 14 -1.74 11.85 5.48
CA ARG A 14 -3.10 11.97 4.96
C ARG A 14 -3.40 10.89 3.91
N ARG A 15 -2.50 10.67 2.95
CA ARG A 15 -2.67 9.66 1.88
C ARG A 15 -2.73 8.24 2.43
N ILE A 16 -1.85 7.92 3.36
CA ILE A 16 -1.88 6.64 4.10
C ILE A 16 -3.23 6.46 4.80
N LYS A 17 -3.72 7.48 5.52
CA LYS A 17 -5.02 7.41 6.20
C LYS A 17 -6.18 7.17 5.22
N VAL A 18 -6.21 7.91 4.12
CA VAL A 18 -7.28 7.76 3.11
C VAL A 18 -7.23 6.38 2.44
N ALA A 19 -6.04 5.91 2.05
CA ALA A 19 -5.87 4.58 1.46
C ALA A 19 -6.28 3.47 2.46
N TRP A 20 -5.94 3.63 3.74
CA TRP A 20 -6.37 2.72 4.80
C TRP A 20 -7.88 2.69 4.99
N LEU A 21 -8.54 3.84 4.96
CA LEU A 21 -10.01 3.90 5.02
C LEU A 21 -10.66 3.22 3.81
N LYS A 22 -10.11 3.41 2.60
CA LYS A 22 -10.57 2.72 1.39
C LYS A 22 -10.38 1.20 1.51
N TRP A 23 -9.22 0.75 1.97
CA TRP A 23 -8.96 -0.68 2.20
C TRP A 23 -9.93 -1.27 3.25
N ARG A 24 -10.16 -0.55 4.36
CA ARG A 24 -11.11 -0.97 5.41
C ARG A 24 -12.56 -1.07 4.90
N ALA A 25 -12.97 -0.14 4.04
CA ALA A 25 -14.31 -0.21 3.42
C ALA A 25 -14.45 -1.45 2.50
N ALA A 26 -13.35 -1.89 1.90
CA ALA A 26 -13.31 -3.05 1.01
C ALA A 26 -12.99 -4.38 1.71
N THR A 27 -12.86 -4.41 3.05
CA THR A 27 -12.44 -5.62 3.78
C THR A 27 -13.35 -6.82 3.55
N ARG A 28 -14.66 -6.61 3.34
CA ARG A 28 -15.60 -7.69 3.02
C ARG A 28 -15.26 -8.42 1.72
N VAL A 29 -14.59 -7.78 0.77
CA VAL A 29 -14.12 -8.41 -0.48
C VAL A 29 -12.68 -8.86 -0.33
N LEU A 30 -11.83 -8.03 0.27
CA LEU A 30 -10.38 -8.28 0.37
C LEU A 30 -10.02 -9.39 1.36
N CYS A 31 -10.81 -9.58 2.41
CA CYS A 31 -10.58 -10.64 3.40
C CYS A 31 -11.50 -11.85 3.23
N ASP A 32 -12.40 -11.86 2.24
CA ASP A 32 -13.22 -13.02 1.91
C ASP A 32 -12.37 -14.11 1.27
N ARG A 33 -12.43 -15.33 1.81
CA ARG A 33 -11.67 -16.48 1.32
C ARG A 33 -12.16 -16.99 -0.04
N ASN A 34 -13.42 -16.69 -0.39
CA ASN A 34 -14.02 -17.12 -1.66
C ASN A 34 -13.59 -16.25 -2.85
N VAL A 35 -13.04 -15.05 -2.59
CA VAL A 35 -12.57 -14.16 -3.64
C VAL A 35 -11.14 -14.54 -4.04
N PRO A 36 -10.86 -14.82 -5.32
CA PRO A 36 -9.51 -15.18 -5.76
C PRO A 36 -8.47 -14.10 -5.46
N LEU A 37 -7.27 -14.51 -5.03
CA LEU A 37 -6.17 -13.58 -4.69
C LEU A 37 -5.80 -12.65 -5.85
N LYS A 38 -5.77 -13.15 -7.08
CA LYS A 38 -5.50 -12.33 -8.28
C LYS A 38 -6.51 -11.19 -8.43
N LEU A 39 -7.79 -11.44 -8.15
CA LEU A 39 -8.84 -10.41 -8.22
C LEU A 39 -8.66 -9.37 -7.11
N LYS A 40 -8.31 -9.81 -5.90
CA LYS A 40 -7.98 -8.90 -4.78
C LYS A 40 -6.75 -8.04 -5.07
N GLY A 41 -5.74 -8.62 -5.70
CA GLY A 41 -4.54 -7.91 -6.15
C GLY A 41 -4.85 -6.85 -7.20
N LYS A 42 -5.69 -7.18 -8.19
CA LYS A 42 -6.20 -6.21 -9.18
C LYS A 42 -6.99 -5.09 -8.51
N PHE A 43 -7.85 -5.42 -7.55
CA PHE A 43 -8.60 -4.42 -6.76
C PHE A 43 -7.65 -3.50 -6.00
N TYR A 44 -6.65 -4.04 -5.30
CA TYR A 44 -5.64 -3.24 -4.60
C TYR A 44 -4.94 -2.28 -5.56
N ARG A 45 -4.46 -2.78 -6.70
CA ARG A 45 -3.75 -1.97 -7.71
C ARG A 45 -4.61 -0.80 -8.21
N VAL A 46 -5.88 -1.03 -8.51
CA VAL A 46 -6.76 -0.01 -9.11
C VAL A 46 -7.32 0.95 -8.05
N ALA A 47 -7.83 0.43 -6.94
CA ALA A 47 -8.62 1.23 -5.99
C ALA A 47 -7.80 1.80 -4.82
N ILE A 48 -6.72 1.14 -4.41
CA ILE A 48 -5.99 1.48 -3.17
C ILE A 48 -4.61 2.05 -3.48
N LYS A 49 -3.83 1.38 -4.34
CA LYS A 49 -2.48 1.81 -4.71
C LYS A 49 -2.48 3.22 -5.32
N HIS A 50 -3.42 3.51 -6.22
CA HIS A 50 -3.58 4.84 -6.82
C HIS A 50 -3.87 5.92 -5.77
N VAL A 51 -4.72 5.64 -4.79
CA VAL A 51 -5.06 6.58 -3.71
C VAL A 51 -3.83 6.87 -2.84
N MET A 52 -3.00 5.84 -2.60
CA MET A 52 -1.79 5.98 -1.82
C MET A 52 -0.71 6.76 -2.57
N LEU A 53 -0.58 6.56 -3.87
CA LEU A 53 0.38 7.24 -4.74
C LEU A 53 -0.04 8.65 -5.17
N TYR A 54 -1.29 9.06 -4.97
CA TYR A 54 -1.70 10.38 -5.40
C TYR A 54 -0.83 11.50 -4.78
N GLY A 55 -0.21 12.29 -5.65
CA GLY A 55 0.68 13.38 -5.29
C GLY A 55 2.13 12.96 -4.99
N SER A 56 2.49 11.69 -5.19
CA SER A 56 3.87 11.22 -4.97
C SER A 56 4.87 11.84 -5.93
N GLU A 57 4.46 12.17 -7.15
CA GLU A 57 5.27 12.88 -8.17
C GLU A 57 5.79 14.23 -7.66
N CYS A 58 5.06 14.87 -6.74
CA CYS A 58 5.41 16.17 -6.18
C CYS A 58 6.22 16.08 -4.87
N TRP A 59 6.43 14.88 -4.32
CA TRP A 59 7.19 14.70 -3.08
C TRP A 59 8.64 14.36 -3.38
N PRO A 60 9.61 14.92 -2.62
CA PRO A 60 10.95 14.37 -2.64
C PRO A 60 10.91 12.94 -2.08
N THR A 61 11.38 11.97 -2.86
CA THR A 61 11.44 10.55 -2.51
C THR A 61 12.49 10.31 -1.41
N THR A 62 12.15 10.68 -0.19
CA THR A 62 12.95 10.40 0.99
C THR A 62 12.74 8.95 1.43
N LYS A 63 13.82 8.29 1.86
CA LYS A 63 13.78 6.88 2.31
C LYS A 63 12.77 6.65 3.44
N ALA A 64 12.67 7.59 4.39
CA ALA A 64 11.71 7.51 5.49
C ALA A 64 10.26 7.52 5.01
N LEU A 65 9.95 8.31 3.98
CA LEU A 65 8.60 8.41 3.42
C LEU A 65 8.21 7.14 2.68
N ALA A 66 9.11 6.67 1.81
CA ALA A 66 8.96 5.43 1.05
C ALA A 66 8.74 4.23 1.99
N ASN A 67 9.54 4.12 3.05
CA ASN A 67 9.40 3.06 4.04
C ASN A 67 8.04 3.10 4.75
N ARG A 68 7.51 4.30 5.10
CA ARG A 68 6.19 4.40 5.75
C ARG A 68 5.06 3.94 4.84
N MET A 69 5.14 4.27 3.55
CA MET A 69 4.16 3.82 2.56
C MET A 69 4.28 2.31 2.31
N GLU A 70 5.51 1.78 2.25
CA GLU A 70 5.76 0.35 2.08
C GLU A 70 5.24 -0.48 3.26
N VAL A 71 5.48 -0.05 4.50
CA VAL A 71 4.97 -0.73 5.70
C VAL A 71 3.43 -0.81 5.66
N MET A 72 2.78 0.25 5.19
CA MET A 72 1.32 0.26 5.05
C MET A 72 0.82 -0.64 3.92
N GLU A 73 1.48 -0.63 2.76
CA GLU A 73 1.21 -1.57 1.67
C GLU A 73 1.30 -3.01 2.18
N LEU A 74 2.44 -3.39 2.77
CA LEU A 74 2.68 -4.75 3.24
C LEU A 74 1.67 -5.19 4.29
N ARG A 75 1.26 -4.29 5.18
CA ARG A 75 0.18 -4.56 6.14
C ARG A 75 -1.14 -4.87 5.44
N MET A 76 -1.53 -4.08 4.45
CA MET A 76 -2.75 -4.32 3.67
C MET A 76 -2.68 -5.64 2.88
N LEU A 77 -1.57 -5.90 2.19
CA LEU A 77 -1.38 -7.12 1.39
C LEU A 77 -1.41 -8.38 2.26
N ARG A 78 -0.71 -8.38 3.40
CA ARG A 78 -0.72 -9.50 4.36
C ARG A 78 -2.13 -9.84 4.86
N TRP A 79 -2.91 -8.82 5.22
CA TRP A 79 -4.30 -9.02 5.65
C TRP A 79 -5.21 -9.49 4.50
N THR A 80 -4.93 -9.05 3.28
CA THR A 80 -5.65 -9.49 2.07
C THR A 80 -5.39 -10.97 1.78
N CYS A 81 -4.18 -11.46 2.05
CA CYS A 81 -3.81 -12.89 2.00
C CYS A 81 -4.30 -13.69 3.21
N GLY A 82 -4.87 -13.04 4.24
CA GLY A 82 -5.33 -13.69 5.47
C GLY A 82 -4.20 -14.30 6.32
N LYS A 83 -2.98 -13.77 6.21
CA LYS A 83 -1.79 -14.26 6.92
C LYS A 83 -1.50 -13.44 8.17
N ILE A 84 -0.89 -14.07 9.16
CA ILE A 84 -0.49 -13.43 10.41
C ILE A 84 1.04 -13.31 10.48
N MET A 85 1.53 -12.51 11.43
CA MET A 85 2.98 -12.31 11.60
C MET A 85 3.71 -13.59 12.03
N LEU A 86 3.00 -14.49 12.72
CA LEU A 86 3.54 -15.77 13.18
C LEU A 86 3.85 -16.74 12.04
N ASP A 87 3.27 -16.53 10.86
CA ASP A 87 3.53 -17.37 9.70
C ASP A 87 4.96 -17.19 9.15
N MET A 88 5.67 -16.13 9.60
CA MET A 88 7.05 -15.80 9.18
C MET A 88 7.24 -15.76 7.66
N ILE A 89 6.17 -15.48 6.92
CA ILE A 89 6.20 -15.42 5.45
C ILE A 89 6.93 -14.14 5.01
N PRO A 90 7.93 -14.25 4.12
CA PRO A 90 8.64 -13.09 3.59
C PRO A 90 7.71 -12.11 2.88
N ASN A 91 7.97 -10.81 3.04
CA ASN A 91 7.14 -9.74 2.46
C ASN A 91 6.97 -9.82 0.93
N GLY A 92 7.96 -10.38 0.21
CA GLY A 92 7.89 -10.58 -1.23
C GLY A 92 6.81 -11.58 -1.67
N VAL A 93 6.46 -12.55 -0.82
CA VAL A 93 5.47 -13.58 -1.14
C VAL A 93 4.08 -12.97 -1.28
N TYR A 94 3.66 -12.06 -0.39
CA TYR A 94 2.35 -11.40 -0.48
C TYR A 94 2.19 -10.62 -1.80
N ARG A 95 3.28 -10.00 -2.27
CA ARG A 95 3.30 -9.26 -3.53
C ARG A 95 3.19 -10.20 -4.73
N ALA A 96 3.90 -11.32 -4.69
CA ALA A 96 3.83 -12.34 -5.73
C ALA A 96 2.44 -12.97 -5.83
N GLU A 97 1.85 -13.39 -4.70
CA GLU A 97 0.51 -13.98 -4.64
C GLU A 97 -0.60 -13.06 -5.18
N LEU A 98 -0.45 -11.75 -4.93
CA LEU A 98 -1.40 -10.74 -5.37
C LEU A 98 -1.06 -10.15 -6.75
N GLU A 99 0.05 -10.54 -7.38
CA GLU A 99 0.54 -9.96 -8.65
C GLU A 99 0.65 -8.43 -8.57
N VAL A 100 1.20 -7.94 -7.45
CA VAL A 100 1.35 -6.51 -7.14
C VAL A 100 2.82 -6.13 -7.09
N GLU A 101 3.18 -5.09 -7.83
CA GLU A 101 4.51 -4.47 -7.74
C GLU A 101 4.65 -3.61 -6.47
N SER A 102 5.86 -3.55 -5.91
CA SER A 102 6.22 -2.66 -4.80
C SER A 102 5.80 -1.21 -5.04
N ILE A 103 5.25 -0.56 -4.01
CA ILE A 103 4.94 0.87 -4.09
C ILE A 103 6.19 1.73 -4.23
N ILE A 104 7.33 1.30 -3.67
CA ILE A 104 8.58 2.07 -3.76
C ILE A 104 9.05 2.17 -5.20
N ASN A 105 8.95 1.09 -5.97
CA ASN A 105 9.30 1.10 -7.40
C ASN A 105 8.43 2.11 -8.15
N LYS A 106 7.12 2.12 -7.90
CA LYS A 106 6.19 3.10 -8.50
C LYS A 106 6.39 4.54 -8.07
N MET A 107 7.05 4.81 -6.95
CA MET A 107 7.39 6.17 -6.54
C MET A 107 8.70 6.67 -7.18
N ARG A 108 9.47 5.77 -7.82
CA ARG A 108 10.74 6.08 -8.49
C ARG A 108 10.62 6.14 -10.01
N GLU A 109 9.57 5.53 -10.56
CA GLU A 109 9.12 5.76 -11.94
C GLU A 109 8.70 7.23 -12.13
#